data_AF-D8ITS5-F1
#
_entry.id   AF-D8ITS5-F1
#
_cell.length_a   1.000
_cell.length_b   1.000
_cell.length_c   1.000
_cell.angle_alpha   90.00
_cell.angle_beta   90.00
_cell.angle_gamma   90.00
#
_symmetry.space_group_name_H-M   'P 1'
#
loop_
_entity.id
_entity.type
_entity.pdbx_description
1 polymer ?
#
loop_
_entity_poly.entity_id
_entity_poly.type
_entity_poly.pdbx_seq_one_letter_code
_entity_poly.pdbx_strand_id
1 'polypeptide(L)'
;MNEETQPAQPTPPPDPASVEHAILLRHLAAVQKRCSELLTQQAQEIARLRGQTMQLRAQIIARDSALAWAQADRAALEAAAPDLAPRVRLARKVKELHARLQDLMREKLQMPISASPPSTAEPDLSELEAGIVAADLVICQTGCLSHGAYWRVQDHCKRTGKTCVLVEQPEHYRVVRIHQVHEALQLDSDG
;
A
#
# COMPACT_ATOMS: atom_id res chain seq x y z
N MET A 1 -64.75 -64.07 69.60
CA MET A 1 -64.24 -65.38 69.16
C MET A 1 -62.81 -65.15 68.72
N ASN A 2 -61.90 -65.85 69.39
CA ASN A 2 -60.50 -65.46 69.57
C ASN A 2 -59.67 -65.67 68.31
N GLU A 3 -58.70 -64.76 68.09
CA GLU A 3 -57.51 -64.98 67.28
C GLU A 3 -56.70 -66.13 67.90
N GLU A 4 -56.54 -67.23 67.16
CA GLU A 4 -55.45 -68.18 67.38
C GLU A 4 -54.36 -67.90 66.34
N THR A 5 -53.48 -66.98 66.69
CA THR A 5 -52.20 -66.78 66.02
C THR A 5 -51.36 -68.05 66.17
N GLN A 6 -51.29 -68.86 65.11
CA GLN A 6 -50.42 -70.03 65.06
C GLN A 6 -48.94 -69.61 65.11
N PRO A 7 -48.10 -70.32 65.90
CA PRO A 7 -46.67 -70.04 65.95
C PRO A 7 -46.03 -70.38 64.60
N ALA A 8 -45.31 -69.41 64.03
CA ALA A 8 -44.57 -69.59 62.79
C ALA A 8 -43.52 -70.70 62.95
N GLN A 9 -43.61 -71.75 62.13
CA GLN A 9 -42.59 -72.80 62.08
C GLN A 9 -41.28 -72.24 61.50
N PRO A 10 -40.10 -72.66 62.01
CA PRO A 10 -38.82 -72.20 61.48
C PRO A 10 -38.62 -72.74 60.07
N THR A 11 -38.39 -71.84 59.11
CA THR A 11 -38.03 -72.20 57.73
C THR A 11 -36.74 -73.01 57.72
N PRO A 12 -36.68 -74.15 57.00
CA PRO A 12 -35.46 -74.95 56.91
C PRO A 12 -34.31 -74.13 56.28
N PRO A 13 -33.05 -74.37 56.71
CA PRO A 13 -31.91 -73.64 56.17
C PRO A 13 -31.80 -73.89 54.65
N PRO A 14 -31.42 -72.87 53.86
CA PRO A 14 -31.31 -73.01 52.42
C PRO A 14 -30.22 -74.04 52.05
N ASP A 15 -30.48 -74.81 51.00
CA ASP A 15 -29.53 -75.76 50.42
C ASP A 15 -28.24 -75.01 50.01
N PRO A 16 -27.04 -75.46 50.45
CA PRO A 16 -25.77 -74.81 50.11
C PRO A 16 -25.58 -74.56 48.60
N ALA A 17 -26.06 -75.46 47.73
CA ALA A 17 -25.96 -75.28 46.28
C ALA A 17 -26.78 -74.08 45.77
N SER A 18 -27.93 -73.80 46.40
CA SER A 18 -28.77 -72.63 46.08
C SER A 18 -28.08 -71.33 46.49
N VAL A 19 -27.38 -71.34 47.63
CA VAL A 19 -26.63 -70.18 48.14
C VAL A 19 -25.45 -69.85 47.22
N GLU A 20 -24.67 -70.86 46.80
CA GLU A 20 -23.55 -70.68 45.87
C GLU A 20 -24.02 -70.18 44.51
N HIS A 21 -25.10 -70.74 43.97
CA HIS A 21 -25.69 -70.27 42.72
C HIS A 21 -26.11 -68.79 42.80
N ALA A 22 -26.74 -68.38 43.90
CA ALA A 22 -27.12 -66.98 44.13
C ALA A 22 -25.91 -66.03 44.26
N ILE A 23 -24.79 -66.51 44.81
CA ILE A 23 -23.53 -65.76 44.84
C ILE A 23 -22.97 -65.59 43.43
N LEU A 24 -22.90 -66.67 42.64
CA LEU A 24 -22.39 -66.64 41.26
C LEU A 24 -23.23 -65.73 40.36
N LEU A 25 -24.56 -65.77 40.46
CA LEU A 25 -25.43 -64.87 39.70
C LEU A 25 -25.18 -63.39 40.04
N ARG A 26 -24.96 -63.07 41.32
CA ARG A 26 -24.61 -61.71 41.74
C ARG A 26 -23.27 -61.27 41.17
N HIS A 27 -22.26 -62.14 41.17
CA HIS A 27 -20.97 -61.83 40.58
C HIS A 27 -21.05 -61.64 39.06
N LEU A 28 -21.78 -62.50 38.36
CA LEU A 28 -22.00 -62.37 36.92
C LEU A 28 -22.71 -61.06 36.61
N ALA A 29 -23.79 -60.72 37.33
CA ALA A 29 -24.51 -59.47 37.14
C ALA A 29 -23.61 -58.24 37.39
N ALA A 30 -22.75 -58.28 38.42
CA ALA A 30 -21.80 -57.21 38.69
C ALA A 30 -20.76 -57.04 37.56
N VAL A 31 -20.24 -58.15 37.03
CA VAL A 31 -19.31 -58.12 35.88
C VAL A 31 -20.02 -57.59 34.63
N GLN A 32 -21.22 -58.11 34.32
CA GLN A 32 -22.03 -57.68 33.18
C GLN A 32 -22.33 -56.18 33.23
N LYS A 33 -22.69 -55.66 34.41
CA LYS A 33 -22.91 -54.22 34.62
C LYS A 33 -21.65 -53.41 34.29
N ARG A 34 -20.50 -53.77 34.88
CA ARG A 34 -19.22 -53.08 34.60
C ARG A 34 -18.82 -53.15 33.12
N CYS A 35 -18.99 -54.30 32.48
CA CYS A 35 -18.69 -54.47 31.06
C CYS A 35 -19.61 -53.59 30.20
N SER A 36 -20.91 -53.53 30.53
CA SER A 36 -21.87 -52.69 29.82
C SER A 36 -21.53 -51.21 29.97
N GLU A 37 -21.19 -50.76 31.17
CA GLU A 37 -20.75 -49.39 31.45
C GLU A 37 -19.50 -49.04 30.63
N LEU A 38 -18.47 -49.89 30.66
CA LEU A 38 -17.26 -49.69 29.86
C LEU A 38 -17.55 -49.63 28.36
N LEU A 39 -18.40 -50.52 27.83
CA LEU A 39 -18.76 -50.49 26.42
C LEU A 39 -19.49 -49.21 26.04
N THR A 40 -20.40 -48.71 26.89
CA THR A 40 -21.10 -47.44 26.64
C THR A 40 -20.14 -46.25 26.66
N GLN A 41 -19.21 -46.21 27.62
CA GLN A 41 -18.19 -45.15 27.71
C GLN A 41 -17.27 -45.17 26.48
N GLN A 42 -16.80 -46.34 26.07
CA GLN A 42 -15.96 -46.49 24.88
C GLN A 42 -16.70 -46.12 23.60
N ALA A 43 -17.97 -46.49 23.46
CA ALA A 43 -18.78 -46.12 22.30
C ALA A 43 -18.95 -44.60 22.20
N GLN A 44 -19.17 -43.91 23.33
CA GLN A 44 -19.25 -42.45 23.38
C GLN A 44 -17.93 -41.79 22.98
N GLU A 45 -16.81 -42.31 23.48
CA GLU A 45 -15.49 -41.78 23.14
C GLU A 45 -15.15 -41.97 21.66
N ILE A 46 -15.44 -43.15 21.10
CA ILE A 46 -15.29 -43.41 19.66
C ILE A 46 -16.15 -42.45 18.84
N ALA A 47 -17.40 -42.21 19.24
CA ALA A 47 -18.27 -41.26 18.56
C ALA A 47 -17.70 -39.84 18.60
N ARG A 48 -17.18 -39.40 19.75
CA ARG A 48 -16.55 -38.09 19.94
C ARG A 48 -15.32 -37.92 19.04
N LEU A 49 -14.39 -38.88 19.07
CA LEU A 49 -13.17 -38.85 18.27
C LEU A 49 -13.46 -38.93 16.76
N ARG A 50 -14.47 -39.70 16.35
CA ARG A 50 -14.94 -39.73 14.96
C ARG A 50 -15.49 -38.37 14.52
N GLY A 51 -16.27 -37.72 15.38
CA GLY A 51 -16.76 -36.35 15.15
C GLY A 51 -15.62 -35.34 14.99
N GLN A 52 -14.62 -35.39 15.88
CA GLN A 52 -13.42 -34.54 15.78
C GLN A 52 -12.63 -34.80 14.49
N THR A 53 -12.45 -36.06 14.11
CA THR A 53 -11.78 -36.44 12.86
C THR A 53 -12.51 -35.88 11.65
N MET A 54 -13.84 -35.99 11.61
CA MET A 54 -14.66 -35.43 10.54
C MET A 54 -14.53 -33.90 10.48
N GLN A 55 -14.58 -33.23 11.62
CA GLN A 55 -14.46 -31.77 11.70
C GLN A 55 -13.09 -31.27 11.23
N LEU A 56 -12.00 -31.90 11.67
CA LEU A 56 -10.65 -31.55 11.22
C LEU A 56 -10.46 -31.80 9.72
N ARG A 57 -10.98 -32.92 9.20
CA ARG A 57 -10.97 -33.18 7.75
C ARG A 57 -11.72 -32.11 6.98
N ALA A 58 -12.90 -31.69 7.45
CA ALA A 58 -13.66 -30.62 6.82
C ALA A 58 -12.90 -29.28 6.82
N GLN A 59 -12.22 -28.94 7.92
CA GLN A 59 -11.39 -27.73 7.99
C GLN A 59 -10.23 -27.76 7.00
N ILE A 60 -9.55 -28.90 6.85
CA ILE A 60 -8.47 -29.08 5.87
C ILE A 60 -9.03 -28.91 4.46
N ILE A 61 -10.10 -29.62 4.11
CA ILE A 61 -10.74 -29.52 2.78
C ILE A 61 -11.13 -28.06 2.47
N ALA A 62 -11.72 -27.34 3.43
CA ALA A 62 -12.09 -25.94 3.24
C ALA A 62 -10.87 -25.05 2.98
N ARG A 63 -9.80 -25.23 3.76
CA ARG A 63 -8.56 -24.46 3.60
C ARG A 63 -7.85 -24.77 2.30
N ASP A 64 -7.73 -26.03 1.93
CA ASP A 64 -7.05 -26.46 0.70
C ASP A 64 -7.83 -26.02 -0.54
N SER A 65 -9.15 -26.06 -0.48
CA SER A 65 -10.01 -25.53 -1.56
C SER A 65 -9.79 -24.03 -1.72
N ALA A 66 -9.80 -23.27 -0.62
CA ALA A 66 -9.56 -21.82 -0.66
C ALA A 66 -8.15 -21.47 -1.18
N LEU A 67 -7.13 -22.24 -0.79
CA LEU A 67 -5.77 -22.10 -1.29
C LEU A 67 -5.71 -22.38 -2.79
N ALA A 68 -6.36 -23.45 -3.27
CA ALA A 68 -6.41 -23.79 -4.69
C ALA A 68 -7.08 -22.68 -5.52
N TRP A 69 -8.19 -22.11 -5.04
CA TRP A 69 -8.83 -20.97 -5.70
C TRP A 69 -7.90 -19.74 -5.75
N ALA A 70 -7.27 -19.39 -4.63
CA ALA A 70 -6.34 -18.26 -4.59
C ALA A 70 -5.13 -18.44 -5.51
N GLN A 71 -4.62 -19.67 -5.64
CA GLN A 71 -3.54 -20.00 -6.56
C GLN A 71 -3.98 -19.87 -8.02
N ALA A 72 -5.19 -20.33 -8.35
CA ALA A 72 -5.76 -20.19 -9.68
C ALA A 72 -5.96 -18.71 -10.06
N ASP A 73 -6.50 -17.91 -9.15
CA ASP A 73 -6.67 -16.46 -9.36
C ASP A 73 -5.32 -15.77 -9.56
N ARG A 74 -4.31 -16.13 -8.76
CA ARG A 74 -2.95 -15.59 -8.92
C ARG A 74 -2.35 -15.95 -10.27
N ALA A 75 -2.47 -17.21 -10.68
CA ALA A 75 -2.00 -17.67 -11.98
C ALA A 75 -2.71 -16.95 -13.13
N ALA A 76 -4.02 -16.71 -13.01
CA ALA A 76 -4.79 -15.95 -13.99
C ALA A 76 -4.31 -14.48 -14.08
N LEU A 77 -4.04 -13.83 -12.95
CA LEU A 77 -3.48 -12.47 -12.92
C LEU A 77 -2.06 -12.41 -13.50
N GLU A 78 -1.21 -13.38 -13.18
CA GLU A 78 0.15 -13.48 -13.74
C GLU A 78 0.11 -13.70 -15.26
N ALA A 79 -0.79 -14.56 -15.74
CA ALA A 79 -1.00 -14.79 -17.17
C ALA A 79 -1.57 -13.56 -17.91
N ALA A 80 -2.44 -12.79 -17.25
CA ALA A 80 -2.96 -11.54 -17.79
C ALA A 80 -1.91 -10.41 -17.84
N ALA A 81 -0.85 -10.50 -17.02
CA ALA A 81 0.18 -9.47 -16.90
C ALA A 81 1.62 -10.05 -16.89
N PRO A 82 2.05 -10.74 -17.97
CA PRO A 82 3.33 -11.45 -18.01
C PRO A 82 4.56 -10.52 -17.92
N ASP A 83 4.41 -9.25 -18.28
CA ASP A 83 5.49 -8.26 -18.30
C ASP A 83 5.46 -7.30 -17.09
N LEU A 84 4.67 -7.60 -16.07
CA LEU A 84 4.57 -6.77 -14.86
C LEU A 84 5.92 -6.65 -14.13
N ALA A 85 6.66 -7.75 -13.98
CA ALA A 85 7.96 -7.75 -13.30
C ALA A 85 9.00 -6.84 -14.01
N PRO A 86 9.22 -6.95 -15.33
CA PRO A 86 10.08 -5.99 -16.04
C PRO A 86 9.55 -4.56 -15.99
N ARG A 87 8.23 -4.31 -16.09
CA ARG A 87 7.64 -2.97 -15.94
C ARG A 87 7.93 -2.34 -14.57
N VAL A 88 7.82 -3.11 -13.49
CA VAL A 88 8.15 -2.65 -12.13
C VAL A 88 9.65 -2.34 -11.98
N ARG A 89 10.53 -3.20 -12.53
CA ARG A 89 11.98 -2.94 -12.54
C ARG A 89 12.32 -1.67 -13.33
N LEU A 90 11.72 -1.52 -14.50
CA LEU A 90 11.89 -0.33 -15.34
C LEU A 90 11.42 0.92 -14.61
N ALA A 91 10.22 0.90 -14.01
CA ALA A 91 9.70 2.03 -13.25
C ALA A 91 10.64 2.43 -12.09
N ARG A 92 11.25 1.46 -11.40
CA ARG A 92 12.26 1.74 -10.38
C ARG A 92 13.51 2.40 -10.98
N LYS A 93 14.01 1.89 -12.11
CA LYS A 93 15.20 2.45 -12.76
C LYS A 93 14.96 3.86 -13.30
N VAL A 94 13.77 4.11 -13.86
CA VAL A 94 13.36 5.45 -14.31
C VAL A 94 13.36 6.43 -13.14
N LYS A 95 12.82 6.04 -11.98
CA LYS A 95 12.86 6.88 -10.77
C LYS A 95 14.29 7.18 -10.31
N GLU A 96 15.16 6.17 -10.31
CA GLU A 96 16.57 6.32 -9.95
C GLU A 96 17.31 7.26 -10.91
N LEU A 97 17.16 7.06 -12.21
CA LEU A 97 17.78 7.92 -13.23
C LEU A 97 17.26 9.35 -13.16
N HIS A 98 15.96 9.53 -12.91
CA HIS A 98 15.37 10.85 -12.74
C HIS A 98 15.98 11.60 -11.55
N ALA A 99 16.11 10.92 -10.40
CA ALA A 99 16.77 11.49 -9.23
C ALA A 99 18.23 11.87 -9.54
N ARG A 100 18.96 10.99 -10.24
CA ARG A 100 20.35 11.26 -10.63
C ARG A 100 20.47 12.45 -11.57
N LEU A 101 19.54 12.59 -12.52
CA LEU A 101 19.48 13.75 -13.40
C LEU A 101 19.23 15.03 -12.61
N GLN A 102 18.29 15.01 -11.65
CA GLN A 102 18.02 16.16 -10.78
C GLN A 102 19.25 16.55 -9.96
N ASP A 103 19.98 15.59 -9.39
CA ASP A 103 21.21 15.84 -8.65
C ASP A 103 22.29 16.48 -9.53
N LEU A 104 22.52 15.92 -10.72
CA LEU A 104 23.50 16.46 -11.67
C LEU A 104 23.11 17.86 -12.15
N MET A 105 21.82 18.09 -12.44
CA MET A 105 21.33 19.42 -12.79
C MET A 105 21.58 20.41 -11.64
N ARG A 106 21.32 19.99 -10.39
CA ARG A 106 21.55 20.82 -9.21
C ARG A 106 23.04 21.13 -9.04
N GLU A 107 23.91 20.14 -9.17
CA GLU A 107 25.37 20.31 -9.10
C GLU A 107 25.88 21.29 -10.16
N LYS A 108 25.41 21.15 -11.42
CA LYS A 108 25.78 22.06 -12.52
C LYS A 108 25.24 23.48 -12.33
N LEU A 109 24.06 23.65 -11.75
CA LEU A 109 23.49 24.97 -11.43
C LEU A 109 24.18 25.62 -10.21
N GLN A 110 24.71 24.81 -9.28
CA GLN A 110 25.40 25.28 -8.08
C GLN A 110 26.87 25.60 -8.30
N MET A 111 27.47 25.12 -9.39
CA MET A 111 28.83 25.52 -9.77
C MET A 111 28.82 27.03 -10.01
N PRO A 112 29.59 27.82 -9.24
CA PRO A 112 29.61 29.26 -9.46
C PRO A 112 30.11 29.48 -10.88
N ILE A 113 29.30 30.14 -11.71
CA ILE A 113 29.87 30.89 -12.83
C ILE A 113 30.93 31.74 -12.15
N SER A 114 32.20 31.49 -12.49
CA SER A 114 33.29 32.35 -12.07
C SER A 114 33.03 33.69 -12.75
N ALA A 115 32.15 34.48 -12.16
CA ALA A 115 32.18 35.91 -12.28
C ALA A 115 33.48 36.30 -11.60
N SER A 116 34.56 36.25 -12.36
CA SER A 116 35.67 37.14 -12.11
C SER A 116 35.07 38.53 -12.31
N PRO A 117 34.95 39.40 -11.29
CA PRO A 117 34.69 40.79 -11.58
C PRO A 117 36.04 41.37 -12.02
N PRO A 118 36.26 41.73 -13.30
CA PRO A 118 37.34 42.65 -13.57
C PRO A 118 36.94 44.02 -13.02
N SER A 119 37.81 44.52 -12.15
CA SER A 119 38.16 45.93 -12.01
C SER A 119 37.30 46.81 -11.11
N THR A 120 38.03 47.54 -10.27
CA THR A 120 37.68 48.79 -9.59
C THR A 120 37.45 49.94 -10.58
N ALA A 121 36.81 49.68 -11.73
CA ALA A 121 36.31 50.72 -12.62
C ALA A 121 34.82 50.88 -12.36
N GLU A 122 34.33 52.12 -12.29
CA GLU A 122 32.90 52.36 -12.25
C GLU A 122 32.24 51.56 -13.38
N PRO A 123 31.22 50.74 -13.08
CA PRO A 123 30.61 49.90 -14.11
C PRO A 123 30.10 50.81 -15.21
N ASP A 124 30.58 50.62 -16.43
CA ASP A 124 30.00 51.28 -17.59
C ASP A 124 28.55 50.78 -17.71
N LEU A 125 27.63 51.61 -17.23
CA LEU A 125 26.21 51.33 -17.20
C LEU A 125 25.70 51.00 -18.60
N SER A 126 26.35 51.54 -19.65
CA SER A 126 26.04 51.27 -21.05
C SER A 126 26.42 49.85 -21.47
N GLU A 127 27.58 49.34 -21.08
CA GLU A 127 27.98 47.95 -21.36
C GLU A 127 27.09 46.93 -20.62
N LEU A 128 26.74 47.23 -19.36
CA LEU A 128 25.82 46.41 -18.58
C LEU A 128 24.42 46.40 -19.19
N GLU A 129 23.91 47.56 -19.61
CA GLU A 129 22.62 47.65 -20.29
C GLU A 129 22.63 46.92 -21.64
N ALA A 130 23.72 46.98 -22.41
CA ALA A 130 23.87 46.24 -23.65
C ALA A 130 23.86 44.71 -23.41
N GLY A 131 24.54 44.24 -22.36
CA GLY A 131 24.52 42.84 -21.95
C GLY A 131 23.13 42.35 -21.53
N ILE A 132 22.39 43.16 -20.76
CA ILE A 132 21.01 42.86 -20.36
C ILE A 132 20.09 42.79 -21.59
N VAL A 133 20.24 43.72 -22.53
CA VAL A 133 19.45 43.75 -23.78
C VAL A 133 19.76 42.52 -24.65
N ALA A 134 21.02 42.12 -24.77
CA ALA A 134 21.40 40.91 -25.50
C ALA A 134 20.80 39.64 -24.87
N ALA A 135 20.78 39.55 -23.53
CA ALA A 135 20.16 38.44 -22.81
C ALA A 135 18.63 38.40 -23.02
N ASP A 136 17.94 39.54 -22.93
CA ASP A 136 16.49 39.66 -23.18
C ASP A 136 16.13 39.18 -24.61
N LEU A 137 16.98 39.48 -25.61
CA LEU A 137 16.80 39.04 -27.01
C LEU A 137 16.99 37.52 -27.18
N VAL A 138 18.02 36.92 -26.57
CA VAL A 138 18.28 35.47 -26.62
C VAL A 138 17.17 34.68 -25.92
N ILE A 139 16.64 35.21 -24.80
CA ILE A 139 15.49 34.64 -24.08
C ILE A 139 14.23 34.66 -24.95
N CYS A 140 14.05 35.70 -25.78
CA CYS A 140 12.95 35.81 -26.72
C CYS A 140 13.06 34.83 -27.91
N GLN A 141 14.27 34.58 -28.43
CA GLN A 141 14.48 33.74 -29.63
C GLN A 141 14.52 32.24 -29.33
N THR A 142 15.15 31.83 -28.23
CA THR A 142 15.44 30.41 -27.96
C THR A 142 14.29 29.65 -27.31
N GLY A 143 13.22 30.32 -26.88
CA GLY A 143 12.08 29.70 -26.23
C GLY A 143 12.49 28.84 -25.02
N CYS A 144 12.67 29.46 -23.85
CA CYS A 144 13.10 28.88 -22.58
C CYS A 144 13.18 27.33 -22.51
N LEU A 145 14.33 26.79 -22.92
CA LEU A 145 14.67 25.37 -22.73
C LEU A 145 15.07 25.11 -21.27
N SER A 146 14.10 24.87 -20.40
CA SER A 146 14.29 23.98 -19.24
C SER A 146 12.96 23.44 -18.68
N HIS A 147 12.97 22.12 -18.47
CA HIS A 147 11.94 21.22 -17.93
C HIS A 147 10.80 21.83 -17.09
N GLY A 148 9.56 21.47 -17.46
CA GLY A 148 8.53 21.06 -16.50
C GLY A 148 7.36 21.99 -16.17
N ALA A 149 7.28 23.18 -16.77
CA ALA A 149 6.13 24.08 -16.59
C ALA A 149 5.56 24.53 -17.95
N TYR A 150 4.76 23.67 -18.57
CA TYR A 150 4.30 23.77 -19.97
C TYR A 150 3.43 25.01 -20.32
N TRP A 151 3.13 25.99 -19.44
CA TRP A 151 2.23 27.11 -19.82
C TRP A 151 2.19 28.37 -18.93
N ARG A 152 3.21 28.68 -18.12
CA ARG A 152 3.30 30.01 -17.48
C ARG A 152 4.45 30.80 -18.10
N VAL A 153 4.28 31.74 -19.03
CA VAL A 153 3.13 32.41 -19.66
C VAL A 153 3.72 33.07 -20.93
N GLN A 154 2.96 33.25 -22.00
CA GLN A 154 3.29 34.00 -23.23
C GLN A 154 3.80 35.46 -23.04
N ASP A 155 4.08 35.92 -21.81
CA ASP A 155 4.01 37.32 -21.45
C ASP A 155 5.19 37.81 -20.58
N HIS A 156 6.44 37.38 -20.78
CA HIS A 156 7.56 38.09 -20.11
C HIS A 156 7.56 39.57 -20.51
N CYS A 157 7.46 39.82 -21.82
CA CYS A 157 7.32 41.15 -22.41
C CYS A 157 6.02 41.85 -21.96
N LYS A 158 4.91 41.12 -21.87
CA LYS A 158 3.62 41.67 -21.42
C LYS A 158 3.51 41.88 -19.90
N ARG A 159 4.29 41.19 -19.06
CA ARG A 159 4.41 41.47 -17.61
C ARG A 159 5.37 42.61 -17.27
N THR A 160 6.43 42.77 -18.06
CA THR A 160 7.40 43.86 -17.89
C THR A 160 7.00 45.13 -18.65
N GLY A 161 5.95 45.06 -19.47
CA GLY A 161 5.51 46.17 -20.32
C GLY A 161 6.46 46.49 -21.47
N LYS A 162 7.48 45.66 -21.72
CA LYS A 162 8.46 45.85 -22.80
C LYS A 162 7.86 45.36 -24.12
N THR A 163 7.79 46.22 -25.13
CA THR A 163 7.35 45.85 -26.49
C THR A 163 8.34 44.84 -27.11
N CYS A 164 7.85 43.68 -27.54
CA CYS A 164 8.67 42.64 -28.18
C CYS A 164 8.35 42.50 -29.67
N VAL A 165 9.40 42.35 -30.47
CA VAL A 165 9.34 42.06 -31.91
C VAL A 165 10.14 40.81 -32.15
N LEU A 166 9.57 39.82 -32.84
CA LEU A 166 10.28 38.62 -33.25
C LEU A 166 11.24 39.01 -34.40
N VAL A 167 12.55 38.88 -34.18
CA VAL A 167 13.58 39.23 -35.15
C VAL A 167 14.18 37.95 -35.73
N GLU A 168 14.14 37.82 -37.05
CA GLU A 168 14.67 36.65 -37.77
C GLU A 168 16.21 36.61 -37.76
N GLN A 169 16.85 37.79 -37.79
CA GLN A 169 18.32 37.96 -37.76
C GLN A 169 18.71 39.02 -36.70
N PRO A 170 19.08 38.60 -35.48
CA PRO A 170 19.30 39.51 -34.35
C PRO A 170 20.51 40.43 -34.52
N GLU A 171 21.54 40.01 -35.27
CA GLU A 171 22.74 40.80 -35.55
C GLU A 171 22.49 42.10 -36.35
N HIS A 172 21.35 42.22 -37.03
CA HIS A 172 21.01 43.39 -37.86
C HIS A 172 20.06 44.40 -37.18
N TYR A 173 19.60 44.10 -35.97
CA TYR A 173 18.66 44.94 -35.25
C TYR A 173 19.38 45.94 -34.32
N ARG A 174 19.08 47.24 -34.49
CA ARG A 174 19.59 48.32 -33.64
C ARG A 174 18.48 48.80 -32.70
N VAL A 175 18.60 48.50 -31.41
CA VAL A 175 17.67 49.00 -30.37
C VAL A 175 17.90 50.50 -30.18
N VAL A 176 16.85 51.29 -30.37
CA VAL A 176 16.82 52.71 -30.00
C VAL A 176 15.84 52.87 -28.83
N ARG A 177 16.33 53.24 -27.65
CA ARG A 177 15.45 53.59 -26.53
C ARG A 177 15.01 55.04 -26.65
N ILE A 178 13.70 55.26 -26.69
CA ILE A 178 13.08 56.57 -26.48
C ILE A 178 12.68 56.61 -25.01
N HIS A 179 13.35 57.43 -24.19
CA HIS A 179 12.93 57.65 -22.81
C HIS A 179 11.66 58.51 -22.81
N GLN A 180 10.51 57.91 -22.44
CA GLN A 180 9.34 58.70 -22.09
C GLN A 180 9.47 59.14 -20.63
N VAL A 181 9.56 60.46 -20.40
CA VAL A 181 9.46 61.05 -19.07
C VAL A 181 7.98 61.01 -18.69
N HIS A 182 7.60 60.20 -17.71
CA HIS A 182 6.22 60.16 -17.24
C HIS A 182 5.97 61.33 -16.28
N GLU A 183 5.45 62.44 -16.80
CA GLU A 183 4.95 63.56 -16.02
C GLU A 183 3.50 63.24 -15.59
N ALA A 184 3.30 62.97 -14.30
CA ALA A 184 2.00 62.66 -13.73
C ALA A 184 1.20 63.95 -13.50
N LEU A 185 0.27 64.26 -14.42
CA LEU A 185 -0.75 65.30 -14.24
C LEU A 185 -1.81 64.82 -13.24
N GLN A 186 -1.77 65.37 -12.02
CA GLN A 186 -2.91 65.36 -11.09
C GLN A 186 -3.94 66.39 -11.58
N LEU A 187 -5.07 65.88 -12.07
CA LEU A 187 -6.28 66.65 -12.37
C LEU A 187 -7.05 66.93 -11.07
N ASP A 188 -7.48 68.18 -10.96
CA ASP A 188 -8.39 68.73 -9.96
C ASP A 188 -9.63 67.85 -9.73
N SER A 189 -9.98 67.63 -8.46
CA SER A 189 -11.30 67.14 -8.06
C SER A 189 -12.10 68.30 -7.47
N ASP A 190 -13.22 68.63 -8.11
CA ASP A 190 -14.29 69.44 -7.54
C ASP A 190 -14.70 68.94 -6.15
N GLY A 191 -14.82 69.91 -5.23
CA GLY A 191 -15.24 69.79 -3.84
C GLY A 191 -15.00 71.09 -3.09
#